data_AF-A0A919HMQ2-F1
#
_entry.id   AF-A0A919HMQ2-F1
#
_cell.length_a   1.000
_cell.length_b   1.000
_cell.length_c   1.000
_cell.angle_alpha   90.00
_cell.angle_beta   90.00
_cell.angle_gamma   90.00
#
_symmetry.space_group_name_H-M   'P 1'
#
loop_
_entity.id
_entity.type
_entity.pdbx_description
1 polymer ?
#
loop_
_entity_poly.entity_id
_entity_poly.type
_entity_poly.pdbx_seq_one_letter_code
_entity_poly.pdbx_strand_id
1 'polypeptide(L)'
;MRFASREKAVLAQLEVGAGVVPGGGCLEVLPQVTGRSRALEIVLGGQDFDADTAERYGWINRSIPDDQLDAFVDDLAGRIASFNRSAVAAAKRLINQRSGILGGADMVESAEAFQGLLGSPEGQRRITELMDRGFQTRGDLEWDLARHLGPTGS
;
A
#
# COMPACT_ATOMS: atom_id res chain seq x y z
N MET A 1 0.41 3.13 12.01
CA MET A 1 -1.04 3.45 11.95
C MET A 1 -1.27 4.20 10.66
N ARG A 2 -2.43 4.01 10.02
CA ARG A 2 -2.80 4.61 8.74
C ARG A 2 -4.22 5.16 8.86
N PHE A 3 -4.40 6.45 8.65
CA PHE A 3 -5.71 7.11 8.61
C PHE A 3 -5.82 7.79 7.26
N ALA A 4 -7.00 7.77 6.66
CA ALA A 4 -7.20 8.24 5.29
C ALA A 4 -8.44 9.12 5.19
N SER A 5 -8.36 10.12 4.31
CA SER A 5 -9.49 10.96 3.92
C SER A 5 -10.53 10.09 3.21
N ARG A 6 -11.77 10.10 3.71
CA ARG A 6 -12.86 9.31 3.14
C ARG A 6 -13.14 9.69 1.69
N GLU A 7 -13.07 10.99 1.41
CA GLU A 7 -13.49 11.58 0.14
C GLU A 7 -12.38 11.58 -0.90
N LYS A 8 -11.09 11.54 -0.49
CA LYS A 8 -9.96 11.77 -1.40
C LYS A 8 -8.95 10.64 -1.48
N ALA A 9 -8.86 9.77 -0.47
CA ALA A 9 -7.81 8.77 -0.45
C ALA A 9 -8.13 7.60 -1.37
N VAL A 10 -7.14 7.25 -2.19
CA VAL A 10 -7.14 6.07 -3.06
C VAL A 10 -5.88 5.26 -2.74
N LEU A 11 -6.04 3.95 -2.56
CA LEU A 11 -4.96 3.01 -2.30
C LEU A 11 -4.95 1.93 -3.38
N ALA A 12 -3.77 1.54 -3.85
CA ALA A 12 -3.63 0.48 -4.84
C ALA A 12 -2.28 -0.23 -4.73
N GLN A 13 -2.21 -1.43 -5.33
CA GLN A 13 -0.99 -2.17 -5.62
C GLN A 13 -1.03 -2.55 -7.10
N LEU A 14 -0.35 -1.75 -7.91
CA LEU A 14 -0.48 -1.75 -9.38
C LEU A 14 0.64 -2.52 -10.06
N GLU A 15 1.62 -2.98 -9.28
CA GLU A 15 2.85 -3.61 -9.73
C GLU A 15 2.60 -4.82 -10.63
N VAL A 16 1.66 -5.69 -10.25
CA VAL A 16 1.33 -6.90 -11.05
C VAL A 16 0.76 -6.51 -12.41
N GLY A 17 -0.09 -5.48 -12.46
CA GLY A 17 -0.59 -4.92 -13.71
C GLY A 17 0.53 -4.33 -14.58
N ALA A 18 1.56 -3.76 -13.96
CA ALA A 18 2.76 -3.25 -14.64
C ALA A 18 3.77 -4.37 -15.02
N GLY A 19 3.51 -5.63 -14.68
CA GLY A 19 4.35 -6.78 -15.03
C GLY A 19 5.43 -7.13 -14.01
N VAL A 20 5.32 -6.62 -12.78
CA VAL A 20 6.29 -6.82 -11.69
C VAL A 20 5.57 -7.20 -10.39
N VAL A 21 6.27 -7.71 -9.37
CA VAL A 21 5.66 -7.95 -8.05
C VAL A 21 5.88 -6.75 -7.13
N PRO A 22 5.01 -6.45 -6.15
CA PRO A 22 5.33 -5.43 -5.15
C PRO A 22 6.63 -5.73 -4.41
N GLY A 23 7.66 -4.92 -4.61
CA GLY A 23 8.98 -5.08 -3.96
C GLY A 23 9.15 -4.29 -2.65
N GLY A 24 8.15 -3.49 -2.27
CA GLY A 24 8.24 -2.52 -1.17
C GLY A 24 7.78 -3.01 0.21
N GLY A 25 7.63 -4.32 0.42
CA GLY A 25 7.13 -4.86 1.70
C GLY A 25 5.62 -5.16 1.73
N CYS A 26 4.92 -4.94 0.62
CA CYS A 26 3.47 -5.08 0.57
C CYS A 26 3.02 -6.54 0.65
N LEU A 27 3.77 -7.45 0.04
CA LEU A 27 3.52 -8.89 0.07
C LEU A 27 3.63 -9.45 1.49
N GLU A 28 4.45 -8.83 2.33
CA GLU A 28 4.71 -9.22 3.71
C GLU A 28 3.66 -8.64 4.66
N VAL A 29 3.24 -7.39 4.43
CA VAL A 29 2.36 -6.65 5.34
C VAL A 29 0.88 -6.93 5.08
N LEU A 30 0.45 -6.94 3.81
CA LEU A 30 -0.98 -7.05 3.48
C LEU A 30 -1.65 -8.31 4.03
N PRO A 31 -1.06 -9.52 3.93
CA PRO A 31 -1.68 -10.73 4.47
C PRO A 31 -1.89 -10.66 5.98
N GLN A 32 -1.03 -9.94 6.71
CA GLN A 32 -1.13 -9.79 8.16
C GLN A 32 -2.27 -8.85 8.58
N VAL A 33 -2.52 -7.80 7.78
CA VAL A 33 -3.51 -6.77 8.15
C VAL A 33 -4.87 -6.97 7.48
N THR A 34 -4.92 -7.67 6.34
CA THR A 34 -6.16 -7.91 5.58
C THR A 34 -6.59 -9.38 5.51
N GLY A 35 -5.70 -10.30 5.87
CA GLY A 35 -5.87 -11.74 5.63
C GLY A 35 -5.49 -12.13 4.19
N ARG A 36 -5.17 -13.42 4.01
CA ARG A 36 -4.62 -13.95 2.73
C ARG A 36 -5.47 -13.63 1.51
N SER A 37 -6.79 -13.84 1.58
CA SER A 37 -7.66 -13.70 0.41
C SER A 37 -7.76 -12.26 -0.08
N ARG A 38 -7.90 -11.30 0.83
CA ARG A 38 -7.96 -9.86 0.48
C ARG A 38 -6.61 -9.34 0.03
N ALA A 39 -5.50 -9.83 0.60
CA ALA A 39 -4.17 -9.48 0.12
C ALA A 39 -3.97 -9.90 -1.34
N LEU A 40 -4.43 -11.10 -1.72
CA LEU A 40 -4.39 -11.56 -3.12
C LEU A 40 -5.29 -10.71 -4.02
N GLU A 41 -6.50 -10.37 -3.58
CA GLU A 41 -7.41 -9.49 -4.33
C GLU A 41 -6.80 -8.12 -4.59
N ILE A 42 -6.16 -7.52 -3.58
CA ILE A 42 -5.48 -6.23 -3.70
C ILE A 42 -4.32 -6.32 -4.70
N VAL A 43 -3.40 -7.26 -4.50
CA VAL A 43 -2.12 -7.33 -5.24
C VAL A 43 -2.31 -7.82 -6.66
N LEU A 44 -3.12 -8.86 -6.86
CA LEU A 44 -3.34 -9.43 -8.18
C LEU A 44 -4.41 -8.68 -8.97
N GLY A 45 -5.35 -8.04 -8.27
CA GLY A 45 -6.44 -7.29 -8.90
C GLY A 45 -5.99 -5.95 -9.49
N GLY A 46 -4.97 -5.30 -8.91
CA GLY A 46 -4.44 -4.06 -9.45
C GLY A 46 -5.46 -2.92 -9.53
N GLN A 47 -6.46 -2.94 -8.63
CA GLN A 47 -7.56 -1.97 -8.62
C GLN A 47 -7.35 -0.90 -7.56
N ASP A 48 -8.03 0.22 -7.76
CA ASP A 48 -8.12 1.31 -6.79
C ASP A 48 -9.11 0.98 -5.67
N PHE A 49 -8.72 1.27 -4.43
CA PHE A 49 -9.55 1.12 -3.25
C PHE A 49 -9.77 2.48 -2.60
N ASP A 50 -11.04 2.84 -2.38
CA ASP A 50 -11.40 3.97 -1.55
C ASP A 50 -11.08 3.71 -0.06
N ALA A 51 -11.06 4.79 0.73
CA ALA A 51 -10.73 4.70 2.15
C ALA A 51 -11.67 3.79 2.94
N ASP A 52 -12.98 3.83 2.66
CA ASP A 52 -13.96 3.03 3.38
C ASP A 52 -13.78 1.52 3.12
N THR A 53 -13.46 1.13 1.89
CA THR A 53 -13.13 -0.26 1.54
C THR A 53 -11.80 -0.67 2.16
N ALA A 54 -10.78 0.18 2.07
CA ALA A 54 -9.49 -0.06 2.69
C ALA A 54 -9.60 -0.25 4.22
N GLU A 55 -10.49 0.49 4.89
CA GLU A 55 -10.79 0.32 6.32
C GLU A 55 -11.47 -1.04 6.57
N ARG A 56 -12.53 -1.37 5.82
CA ARG A 56 -13.22 -2.67 5.92
C ARG A 56 -12.28 -3.86 5.69
N TYR A 57 -11.28 -3.67 4.83
CA TYR A 57 -10.29 -4.69 4.53
C TYR A 57 -9.24 -4.83 5.64
N GLY A 58 -9.10 -3.82 6.51
CA GLY A 58 -8.04 -3.75 7.52
C GLY A 58 -6.73 -3.16 6.99
N TRP A 59 -6.72 -2.68 5.74
CA TRP A 59 -5.53 -2.06 5.14
C TRP A 59 -5.20 -0.76 5.85
N ILE A 60 -6.20 0.07 6.15
CA ILE A 60 -6.05 1.26 6.99
C ILE A 60 -6.75 1.09 8.34
N ASN A 61 -6.41 1.93 9.32
CA ASN A 61 -7.02 1.90 10.63
C ASN A 61 -8.41 2.54 10.64
N ARG A 62 -8.60 3.70 9.99
CA ARG A 62 -9.89 4.41 9.87
C ARG A 62 -9.95 5.27 8.61
N SER A 63 -11.13 5.31 8.01
CA SER A 63 -11.58 6.28 7.01
C SER A 63 -12.30 7.43 7.72
N ILE A 64 -11.77 8.64 7.57
CA ILE A 64 -12.18 9.83 8.32
C ILE A 64 -12.60 10.91 7.32
N PRO A 65 -13.70 11.66 7.55
CA PRO A 65 -14.02 12.82 6.73
C PRO A 65 -12.80 13.73 6.56
N ASP A 66 -12.57 14.19 5.33
CA ASP A 66 -11.40 14.99 4.95
C ASP A 66 -11.22 16.22 5.85
N ASP A 67 -12.33 16.88 6.18
CA ASP A 67 -12.38 18.07 7.03
C ASP A 67 -12.06 17.82 8.52
N GLN A 68 -12.01 16.55 8.93
CA GLN A 68 -11.71 16.11 10.30
C GLN A 68 -10.38 15.38 10.41
N LEU A 69 -9.77 15.00 9.29
CA LEU A 69 -8.58 14.14 9.27
C LEU A 69 -7.41 14.77 10.02
N ASP A 70 -7.09 16.03 9.75
CA ASP A 70 -5.95 16.72 10.37
C ASP A 70 -6.13 16.84 11.89
N ALA A 71 -7.29 17.32 12.33
CA ALA A 71 -7.61 17.44 13.75
C ALA A 71 -7.54 16.08 14.48
N PHE A 72 -8.04 15.02 13.86
CA PHE A 72 -7.96 13.68 14.43
C PHE A 72 -6.52 13.19 14.58
N VAL A 73 -5.68 13.41 13.56
CA VAL A 73 -4.27 13.01 13.58
C VAL A 73 -3.49 13.79 14.63
N ASP A 74 -3.71 15.11 14.71
CA ASP A 74 -3.07 15.99 15.68
C ASP A 74 -3.43 15.61 17.12
N ASP A 75 -4.71 15.35 17.39
CA ASP A 75 -5.18 14.94 18.71
C ASP A 75 -4.54 13.61 19.14
N LEU A 76 -4.49 12.63 18.24
CA LEU A 76 -3.88 11.33 18.53
C LEU A 76 -2.36 11.46 18.76
N ALA A 77 -1.69 12.26 17.94
CA ALA A 77 -0.25 12.51 18.06
C ALA A 77 0.06 13.24 19.37
N GLY A 78 -0.66 14.30 19.69
CA GLY A 78 -0.54 15.06 20.94
C GLY A 78 -0.79 14.19 22.17
N ARG A 79 -1.82 13.32 22.10
CA ARG A 79 -2.09 12.32 23.14
C ARG A 79 -0.91 11.38 23.36
N ILE A 80 -0.37 10.77 22.30
CA ILE A 80 0.81 9.89 22.42
C ILE A 80 2.04 10.65 22.95
N ALA A 81 2.25 11.89 22.51
CA ALA A 81 3.38 12.72 22.92
C ALA A 81 3.34 13.08 24.42
N SER A 82 2.15 13.16 25.02
CA SER A 82 1.97 13.39 26.45
C SER A 82 2.33 12.21 27.35
N PHE A 83 2.56 11.03 26.77
CA PHE A 83 2.82 9.81 27.55
C PHE A 83 4.31 9.63 27.88
N ASN A 84 4.60 8.75 28.85
CA ASN A 84 5.96 8.38 29.18
C ASN A 84 6.67 7.77 27.94
N ARG A 85 7.76 8.41 27.51
CA ARG A 85 8.53 8.03 26.31
C ARG A 85 8.99 6.56 26.34
N SER A 86 9.48 6.09 27.48
CA SER A 86 9.98 4.72 27.64
C SER A 86 8.84 3.70 27.51
N ALA A 87 7.66 4.02 28.04
CA ALA A 87 6.48 3.16 27.89
C ALA A 87 6.02 3.08 26.43
N VAL A 88 5.94 4.22 25.72
CA VAL A 88 5.60 4.25 24.27
C VAL A 88 6.60 3.43 23.46
N ALA A 89 7.90 3.62 23.70
CA ALA A 89 8.95 2.88 23.01
C ALA A 89 8.89 1.37 23.30
N ALA A 90 8.69 0.98 24.56
CA ALA A 90 8.56 -0.42 24.96
C ALA A 90 7.33 -1.08 24.31
N ALA A 91 6.17 -0.41 24.35
CA ALA A 91 4.95 -0.90 23.74
C ALA A 91 5.12 -1.10 22.22
N LYS A 92 5.66 -0.09 21.51
CA LYS A 92 5.95 -0.17 20.07
C LYS A 92 6.89 -1.33 19.75
N ARG A 93 7.98 -1.48 20.51
CA ARG A 93 8.96 -2.56 20.31
C ARG A 93 8.32 -3.93 20.50
N LEU A 94 7.56 -4.13 21.58
CA LEU A 94 6.92 -5.41 21.89
C LEU A 94 5.84 -5.78 20.87
N ILE A 95 5.06 -4.80 20.40
CA ILE A 95 4.06 -5.03 19.34
C ILE A 95 4.76 -5.45 18.05
N ASN A 96 5.79 -4.72 17.60
CA ASN A 96 6.53 -5.06 16.39
C ASN A 96 7.11 -6.49 16.46
N GLN A 97 7.72 -6.86 17.59
CA GLN A 97 8.25 -8.20 17.81
C GLN A 97 7.18 -9.30 17.73
N ARG A 98 5.95 -9.02 18.18
CA ARG A 98 4.85 -9.99 18.21
C ARG A 98 4.05 -10.05 16.91
N SER A 99 4.02 -8.95 16.16
CA SER A 99 3.23 -8.85 14.93
C SER A 99 3.78 -9.68 13.77
N GLY A 100 5.02 -10.18 13.88
CA GLY A 100 5.61 -10.99 12.82
C GLY A 100 5.74 -10.26 11.48
N ILE A 101 5.72 -8.92 11.48
CA ILE A 101 6.09 -8.13 10.29
C ILE A 101 7.48 -8.61 9.91
N LEU A 102 7.53 -9.25 8.74
CA LEU A 102 8.54 -10.23 8.37
C LEU A 102 9.97 -9.66 8.47
N GLY A 103 10.91 -10.54 8.78
CA GLY A 103 12.32 -10.20 8.86
C GLY A 103 12.86 -9.73 7.51
N GLY A 104 14.09 -9.20 7.50
CA GLY A 104 14.69 -8.69 6.26
C GLY A 104 14.82 -9.71 5.13
N ALA A 105 14.75 -11.01 5.40
CA ALA A 105 14.89 -12.06 4.39
C ALA A 105 13.73 -12.10 3.39
N ASP A 106 12.48 -12.11 3.85
CA ASP A 106 11.32 -12.16 2.95
C ASP A 106 11.22 -10.88 2.10
N MET A 107 11.54 -9.72 2.69
CA MET A 107 11.62 -8.46 1.95
C MET A 107 12.74 -8.47 0.91
N VAL A 108 13.87 -9.13 1.17
CA VAL A 108 14.95 -9.31 0.19
C VAL A 108 14.48 -10.19 -0.95
N GLU A 109 13.81 -11.31 -0.67
CA GLU A 109 13.25 -12.18 -1.70
C GLU A 109 12.25 -11.43 -2.61
N SER A 110 11.32 -10.67 -2.02
CA SER A 110 10.37 -9.85 -2.79
C SER A 110 11.06 -8.77 -3.62
N ALA A 111 12.12 -8.16 -3.10
CA ALA A 111 12.92 -7.18 -3.85
C ALA A 111 13.69 -7.84 -5.02
N GLU A 112 14.29 -9.02 -4.81
CA GLU A 112 14.96 -9.78 -5.85
C GLU A 112 13.99 -10.23 -6.95
N ALA A 113 12.80 -10.69 -6.57
CA ALA A 113 11.74 -11.06 -7.51
C ALA A 113 11.27 -9.84 -8.34
N PHE A 114 11.09 -8.68 -7.70
CA PHE A 114 10.79 -7.43 -8.40
C PHE A 114 11.88 -7.09 -9.42
N GLN A 115 13.15 -7.10 -9.02
CA GLN A 115 14.27 -6.80 -9.92
C GLN A 115 14.37 -7.79 -11.08
N GLY A 116 14.18 -9.08 -10.82
CA GLY A 116 14.19 -10.11 -11.85
C GLY A 116 13.08 -9.93 -12.89
N LEU A 117 11.86 -9.62 -12.44
CA LEU A 117 10.73 -9.36 -13.34
C LEU A 117 10.91 -8.05 -14.10
N LEU A 118 11.40 -7.00 -13.43
CA LEU A 118 11.70 -5.71 -14.06
C LEU A 118 12.74 -5.87 -15.17
N GLY A 119 13.78 -6.66 -14.96
CA GLY A 119 14.81 -6.95 -15.96
C GLY A 119 14.40 -7.93 -17.06
N SER A 120 13.23 -8.57 -16.94
CA SER A 120 12.74 -9.51 -17.95
C SER A 120 12.29 -8.78 -19.23
N PRO A 121 12.27 -9.45 -20.40
CA PRO A 121 11.80 -8.83 -21.64
C PRO A 121 10.37 -8.29 -21.55
N GLU A 122 9.47 -8.99 -20.85
CA GLU A 122 8.08 -8.55 -20.66
C GLU A 122 7.99 -7.35 -19.70
N GLY A 123 8.74 -7.37 -18.59
CA GLY A 123 8.80 -6.23 -17.67
C GLY A 123 9.32 -4.96 -18.33
N GLN A 124 10.41 -5.07 -19.11
CA GLN A 124 10.95 -3.96 -19.90
C GLN A 124 9.95 -3.45 -20.94
N ARG A 125 9.24 -4.36 -21.64
CA ARG A 125 8.20 -4.00 -22.61
C ARG A 125 7.08 -3.18 -21.95
N ARG A 126 6.51 -3.67 -20.84
CA ARG A 126 5.40 -2.99 -20.14
C ARG A 126 5.81 -1.64 -19.57
N ILE A 127 6.99 -1.55 -18.94
CA ILE A 127 7.49 -0.27 -18.43
C ILE A 127 7.70 0.72 -19.57
N THR A 128 8.29 0.30 -20.69
CA THR A 128 8.46 1.18 -21.86
C THR A 128 7.12 1.68 -22.37
N GLU A 129 6.13 0.80 -22.53
CA GLU A 129 4.76 1.16 -22.96
C GLU A 129 4.10 2.16 -21.99
N LEU A 130 4.30 2.00 -20.68
CA LEU A 130 3.80 2.95 -19.68
C LEU A 130 4.51 4.30 -19.76
N MET A 131 5.84 4.31 -19.88
CA MET A 131 6.63 5.54 -19.99
C MET A 131 6.26 6.33 -21.25
N ASP A 132 6.07 5.66 -22.39
CA ASP A 132 5.62 6.27 -23.65
C ASP A 132 4.22 6.90 -23.53
N ARG A 133 3.40 6.39 -22.61
CA ARG A 133 2.06 6.92 -22.28
C ARG A 133 2.08 7.99 -21.19
N GLY A 134 3.26 8.39 -20.70
CA GLY A 134 3.42 9.45 -19.72
C GLY A 134 3.44 8.98 -18.27
N PHE A 135 3.78 7.72 -17.99
CA PHE A 135 4.03 7.26 -16.63
C PHE A 135 5.15 8.09 -16.00
N GLN A 136 5.06 8.34 -14.69
CA GLN A 136 5.87 9.27 -13.92
C GLN A 136 5.72 10.75 -14.29
N THR A 137 4.66 11.12 -15.01
CA THR A 137 4.32 12.51 -15.30
C THR A 137 2.91 12.84 -14.82
N ARG A 138 2.67 14.10 -14.41
CA ARG A 138 1.33 14.51 -13.98
C ARG A 138 0.36 14.50 -15.17
N GLY A 139 -0.46 13.45 -15.26
CA GLY A 139 -1.41 13.25 -16.36
C GLY A 139 -2.46 12.20 -16.01
N ASP A 140 -3.39 11.98 -16.93
CA ASP A 140 -4.53 11.06 -16.77
C ASP A 140 -4.09 9.65 -16.38
N LEU A 141 -2.98 9.18 -16.98
CA LEU A 141 -2.39 7.88 -16.66
C LEU A 141 -2.02 7.72 -15.18
N GLU A 142 -1.42 8.74 -14.55
CA GLU A 142 -1.05 8.67 -13.13
C GLU A 142 -2.27 8.84 -12.20
N TRP A 143 -3.29 9.59 -12.65
CA TRP A 143 -4.52 9.76 -11.87
C TRP A 143 -5.41 8.51 -11.85
N ASP A 144 -5.28 7.65 -12.85
CA ASP A 144 -6.19 6.54 -13.09
C ASP A 144 -5.44 5.27 -13.57
N LEU A 145 -4.26 5.05 -13.00
CA LEU A 145 -3.33 4.02 -13.46
C LEU A 145 -3.94 2.61 -13.46
N ALA A 146 -4.79 2.31 -12.47
CA ALA A 146 -5.53 1.04 -12.40
C ALA A 146 -6.34 0.77 -13.68
N ARG A 147 -7.11 1.75 -14.17
CA ARG A 147 -7.91 1.62 -15.42
C ARG A 147 -7.05 1.45 -16.67
N HIS A 148 -5.80 1.87 -16.61
CA HIS A 148 -4.88 1.84 -17.73
C HIS A 148 -3.98 0.61 -17.81
N LEU A 149 -3.96 -0.23 -16.76
CA LEU A 149 -3.17 -1.47 -16.68
C LEU A 149 -3.95 -2.73 -17.09
N GLY A 150 -5.28 -2.64 -17.15
CA GLY A 150 -6.16 -3.71 -17.61
C GLY A 150 -7.62 -3.28 -17.56
N PRO A 151 -8.55 -4.03 -18.19
CA PRO A 151 -9.97 -3.75 -18.06
C PRO A 151 -10.37 -3.91 -16.59
N THR A 152 -10.77 -2.82 -15.94
CA THR A 152 -11.40 -2.88 -14.61
C THR A 152 -12.71 -3.62 -14.76
N GLY A 153 -12.94 -4.64 -13.91
CA GLY A 153 -14.19 -5.39 -13.90
C GLY A 153 -15.40 -4.46 -13.90
N SER A 154 -16.37 -4.79 -14.75
CA SER A 154 -17.64 -4.09 -14.99
C SER A 154 -18.44 -3.78 -13.73
#